data_AF-A0A7L4RIS1-F1
#
_entry.id   AF-A0A7L4RIS1-F1
#
_cell.length_a   1.000
_cell.length_b   1.000
_cell.length_c   1.000
_cell.angle_alpha   90.00
_cell.angle_beta   90.00
_cell.angle_gamma   90.00
#
_symmetry.space_group_name_H-M   'P 1'
#
loop_
_entity.id
_entity.type
_entity.pdbx_description
1 polymer ?
#
loop_
_entity_poly.entity_id
_entity_poly.type
_entity_poly.pdbx_seq_one_letter_code
_entity_poly.pdbx_strand_id
1 'polypeptide(L)'
;MPIGLEVTLSNISAFLLGIAPTISIILIVLGGIIYGLSYTQPPDSRGKWQTSGMSMALGGLIVGAIAGAATIIQETSAGLLK
;
A
#
# COMPACT_ATOMS: atom_id res chain seq x y z
N MET A 1 3.09 33.68 -4.78
CA MET A 1 2.66 32.64 -3.82
C MET A 1 2.19 31.45 -4.64
N PRO A 2 2.71 30.24 -4.41
CA PRO A 2 2.29 29.05 -5.14
C PRO A 2 0.76 28.90 -5.02
N ILE A 3 0.12 28.80 -6.18
CA ILE A 3 -1.33 28.76 -6.34
C ILE A 3 -1.75 27.30 -6.07
N GLY A 4 -2.88 27.06 -5.40
CA GLY A 4 -3.23 25.83 -4.66
C GLY A 4 -2.96 24.44 -5.27
N LEU A 5 -2.74 24.33 -6.58
CA LEU A 5 -2.30 23.08 -7.24
C LEU A 5 -0.87 22.68 -6.86
N GLU A 6 0.07 23.64 -6.81
CA GLU A 6 1.48 23.37 -6.49
C GLU A 6 1.64 22.90 -5.04
N VAL A 7 0.86 23.48 -4.13
CA VAL A 7 0.79 23.08 -2.72
C VAL A 7 0.21 21.67 -2.59
N THR A 8 -0.87 21.37 -3.32
CA THR A 8 -1.48 20.02 -3.33
C THR A 8 -0.51 18.97 -3.86
N LEU A 9 0.17 19.24 -4.97
CA LEU A 9 1.17 18.33 -5.55
C LEU A 9 2.36 18.12 -4.60
N SER A 10 2.81 19.18 -3.93
CA SER A 10 3.87 19.09 -2.93
C SER A 10 3.47 18.21 -1.75
N ASN A 11 2.25 18.35 -1.24
CA ASN A 11 1.71 17.53 -0.15
C ASN A 11 1.56 16.05 -0.56
N ILE A 12 1.06 15.78 -1.77
CA ILE A 12 0.98 14.41 -2.30
C ILE A 12 2.38 13.80 -2.42
N SER A 13 3.35 14.55 -2.96
CA SER A 13 4.73 14.08 -3.10
C SER A 13 5.36 13.77 -1.74
N ALA A 14 5.21 14.67 -0.77
CA ALA A 14 5.71 14.48 0.60
C ALA A 14 5.07 13.25 1.27
N PHE A 15 3.76 13.04 1.09
CA PHE A 15 3.06 11.87 1.58
C PHE A 15 3.59 10.58 0.93
N LEU A 16 3.68 10.54 -0.40
CA LEU A 16 4.18 9.36 -1.14
C LEU A 16 5.61 9.01 -0.74
N LEU A 17 6.49 10.01 -0.60
CA LEU A 17 7.87 9.82 -0.14
C LEU A 17 7.93 9.36 1.32
N GLY A 18 7.00 9.78 2.16
CA GLY A 18 6.90 9.32 3.56
C GLY A 18 6.43 7.88 3.69
N ILE A 19 5.45 7.44 2.89
CA ILE A 19 4.91 6.07 2.97
C ILE A 19 5.71 5.03 2.18
N ALA A 20 6.46 5.46 1.15
CA ALA A 20 7.16 4.55 0.25
C ALA A 20 8.13 3.59 0.98
N PRO A 21 9.01 4.03 1.90
CA PRO A 21 9.91 3.13 2.62
C PRO A 21 9.16 2.08 3.43
N THR A 22 8.10 2.49 4.12
CA THR A 22 7.27 1.59 4.94
C THR A 22 6.58 0.54 4.08
N ILE A 23 5.99 0.94 2.95
CA ILE A 23 5.36 0.02 2.00
C ILE A 23 6.40 -0.95 1.42
N SER A 24 7.59 -0.47 1.05
CA SER A 24 8.67 -1.33 0.55
C SER A 24 9.10 -2.38 1.56
N ILE A 25 9.27 -2.00 2.84
CA ILE A 25 9.61 -2.95 3.91
C ILE A 25 8.51 -4.01 4.05
N ILE A 26 7.23 -3.59 4.09
CA ILE A 26 6.09 -4.50 4.20
C ILE A 26 6.09 -5.50 3.03
N LEU A 27 6.30 -5.02 1.79
CA LEU A 27 6.32 -5.86 0.60
C LEU A 27 7.48 -6.87 0.62
N ILE A 28 8.67 -6.45 1.05
CA ILE A 28 9.83 -7.35 1.18
C ILE A 28 9.55 -8.44 2.22
N VAL A 29 9.03 -8.06 3.39
CA VAL A 29 8.71 -9.01 4.47
C VAL A 29 7.62 -9.98 4.05
N LEU A 30 6.50 -9.50 3.50
CA LEU A 30 5.41 -10.34 3.03
C LEU A 30 5.85 -11.26 1.88
N GLY A 31 6.63 -10.74 0.94
CA GLY A 31 7.21 -11.53 -0.15
C GLY A 31 8.10 -12.65 0.38
N GLY A 32 8.96 -12.37 1.36
CA GLY A 32 9.79 -13.36 2.03
C GLY A 32 8.98 -14.43 2.76
N ILE A 33 7.92 -14.03 3.47
CA ILE A 33 7.00 -14.96 4.16
C ILE A 33 6.29 -15.86 3.16
N ILE A 34 5.69 -15.31 2.10
CA ILE A 34 4.98 -16.08 1.07
C ILE A 34 5.94 -17.06 0.38
N TYR A 35 7.14 -16.60 0.05
CA TYR A 35 8.17 -17.45 -0.53
C TYR A 35 8.56 -18.59 0.42
N GLY A 36 8.85 -18.30 1.69
CA GLY A 36 9.19 -19.32 2.69
C GLY A 36 8.08 -20.33 2.91
N LEU A 37 6.83 -19.87 3.08
CA LEU A 37 5.65 -20.74 3.26
C LEU A 37 5.37 -21.60 2.04
N SER A 38 5.72 -21.16 0.83
CA SER A 38 5.55 -21.99 -0.37
C SER A 38 6.36 -23.29 -0.31
N TYR A 39 7.45 -23.35 0.46
CA TYR A 39 8.24 -24.57 0.61
C TYR A 39 7.57 -25.62 1.50
N THR A 40 6.61 -25.24 2.34
CA THR A 40 5.81 -26.19 3.13
C THR A 40 4.74 -26.87 2.29
N GLN A 41 4.54 -26.42 1.04
CA GLN A 41 3.55 -26.97 0.12
C GLN A 41 4.18 -28.01 -0.81
N PRO A 42 3.39 -28.99 -1.31
CA PRO A 42 3.85 -29.95 -2.31
C PRO A 42 4.46 -29.25 -3.54
N PRO A 43 5.55 -29.78 -4.13
CA PRO A 43 6.25 -29.17 -5.27
C PRO A 43 5.32 -28.72 -6.40
N ASP A 44 4.32 -29.53 -6.69
CA ASP A 44 3.36 -29.36 -7.79
C ASP A 44 2.43 -28.15 -7.60
N SER A 45 2.27 -27.68 -6.36
CA SER A 45 1.37 -26.58 -6.00
C SER A 45 2.10 -25.32 -5.52
N ARG A 46 3.42 -25.35 -5.33
CA ARG A 46 4.19 -24.20 -4.80
C ARG A 46 4.01 -22.93 -5.61
N GLY A 47 4.08 -23.02 -6.94
CA GLY A 47 3.90 -21.87 -7.82
C GLY A 47 2.49 -21.26 -7.70
N LYS A 48 1.46 -22.10 -7.56
CA LYS A 48 0.07 -21.62 -7.35
C LYS A 48 -0.07 -20.90 -6.01
N TRP A 49 0.54 -21.45 -4.95
CA TRP A 49 0.55 -20.83 -3.63
C TRP A 49 1.28 -19.49 -3.60
N GLN A 50 2.44 -19.39 -4.26
CA GLN A 50 3.16 -18.12 -4.37
C GLN A 50 2.32 -17.07 -5.09
N THR A 51 1.74 -17.42 -6.24
CA THR A 51 0.90 -16.49 -7.02
C THR A 51 -0.32 -16.04 -6.23
N SER A 52 -1.02 -16.97 -5.57
CA SER A 52 -2.20 -16.64 -4.76
C SER A 52 -1.85 -15.82 -3.51
N GLY A 53 -0.75 -16.16 -2.82
CA GLY A 53 -0.29 -15.39 -1.67
C GLY A 53 0.10 -13.97 -2.07
N MET A 54 0.81 -13.82 -3.20
CA MET A 54 1.25 -12.51 -3.69
C MET A 54 0.06 -11.65 -4.14
N SER A 55 -0.94 -12.23 -4.80
CA SER A 55 -2.15 -11.51 -5.20
C SER A 55 -2.96 -11.03 -4.00
N MET A 56 -3.04 -11.84 -2.93
CA MET A 56 -3.69 -11.43 -1.67
C MET A 56 -2.92 -10.30 -0.98
N ALA A 57 -1.59 -10.37 -0.92
CA ALA A 57 -0.76 -9.32 -0.32
C ALA A 57 -0.90 -7.99 -1.07
N LEU A 58 -0.82 -8.02 -2.40
CA LEU A 58 -1.01 -6.83 -3.24
C LEU A 58 -2.43 -6.28 -3.13
N GLY A 59 -3.44 -7.16 -3.14
CA GLY A 59 -4.85 -6.76 -2.97
C GLY A 59 -5.10 -6.08 -1.63
N GLY A 60 -4.57 -6.62 -0.53
CA GLY A 60 -4.68 -6.01 0.79
C GLY A 60 -4.01 -4.63 0.86
N LEU A 61 -2.86 -4.46 0.19
CA LEU A 61 -2.14 -3.19 0.13
C LEU A 61 -2.94 -2.11 -0.62
N ILE A 62 -3.53 -2.48 -1.76
CA ILE A 62 -4.40 -1.58 -2.54
C ILE A 62 -5.61 -1.15 -1.71
N VAL A 63 -6.30 -2.09 -1.07
CA VAL A 63 -7.45 -1.78 -0.21
C VAL A 63 -7.06 -0.85 0.94
N GLY A 64 -5.92 -1.13 1.59
CA GLY A 64 -5.39 -0.28 2.65
C GLY A 64 -5.07 1.15 2.18
N ALA A 65 -4.47 1.29 1.00
CA ALA A 65 -4.17 2.59 0.42
C ALA A 65 -5.44 3.39 0.09
N ILE A 66 -6.47 2.74 -0.47
CA ILE A 66 -7.76 3.37 -0.77
C ILE A 66 -8.46 3.80 0.51
N ALA A 67 -8.49 2.93 1.53
CA ALA A 67 -9.10 3.25 2.82
C ALA A 67 -8.39 4.42 3.51
N GLY A 68 -7.06 4.42 3.54
CA GLY A 68 -6.27 5.53 4.10
C GLY A 68 -6.49 6.84 3.36
N ALA A 69 -6.53 6.81 2.02
CA ALA A 69 -6.84 8.00 1.22
C ALA A 69 -8.25 8.53 1.49
N ALA A 70 -9.24 7.64 1.65
CA ALA A 70 -10.61 8.03 1.99
C ALA A 70 -10.69 8.75 3.35
N THR A 71 -9.94 8.29 4.36
CA THR A 71 -9.85 8.96 5.67
C THR A 71 -9.27 10.36 5.55
N ILE A 72 -8.18 10.55 4.80
CA ILE A 72 -7.56 11.87 4.60
C ILE A 72 -8.53 12.84 3.91
N ILE A 73 -9.26 12.36 2.89
CA ILE A 73 -10.28 13.16 2.19
C ILE A 73 -11.40 13.57 3.16
N GLN A 74 -11.87 12.64 4.00
CA GLN A 74 -12.89 12.91 5.00
C GLN A 74 -12.44 13.98 6.00
N GLU A 75 -11.24 13.85 6.55
CA GLU A 75 -10.67 14.82 7.50
C GLU A 75 -10.53 16.21 6.88
N THR A 76 -10.04 16.29 5.65
CA THR A 76 -9.91 17.55 4.90
C THR A 76 -11.29 18.19 4.65
N SER A 77 -12.29 17.37 4.28
CA SER A 77 -13.66 17.86 4.02
C SER A 77 -14.35 18.33 5.29
N ALA A 78 -14.14 17.63 6.41
CA ALA A 78 -14.67 18.02 7.72
C ALA A 78 -14.03 19.31 8.25
N GLY A 79 -12.75 19.57 7.92
CA GLY A 79 -12.08 20.83 8.22
C GLY A 79 -12.60 22.01 7.40
N LEU A 80 -13.07 21.78 6.17
CA LEU A 80 -13.65 22.81 5.29
C LEU A 80 -15.11 23.17 5.63
N LEU A 81 -15.83 22.30 6.33
CA LEU A 81 -17.21 22.50 6.77
C LEU A 81 -17.33 23.21 8.13
N LYS A 82 -16.21 23.49 8.78
CA LYS A 82 -16.11 24.35 9.98
C LYS A 82 -15.67 25.75 9.60
#